data_AF-A0A965MWC9-F1
#
_entry.id   AF-A0A965MWC9-F1
#
_cell.length_a   1.000
_cell.length_b   1.000
_cell.length_c   1.000
_cell.angle_alpha   90.00
_cell.angle_beta   90.00
_cell.angle_gamma   90.00
#
_symmetry.space_group_name_H-M   'P 1'
#
loop_
_entity.id
_entity.type
_entity.pdbx_description
1 polymer ?
#
loop_
_entity_poly.entity_id
_entity_poly.type
_entity_poly.pdbx_seq_one_letter_code
_entity_poly.pdbx_strand_id
1 'polypeptide(L)'
;MRIGSMVRQLLDEVRNTELDVASRERLAEIYDRSIVEIASALSPDLAEELHMLALPFKDGEVPSDGELRIAKAQLVGWLEGLFHGIQATLFAQQLAARQQIEQMRQIPGQPDRGGPQPGGTYL
;
A
#
# COMPACT_ATOMS: atom_id res chain seq x y z
N MET A 1 -7.88 3.84 -8.76
CA MET A 1 -7.12 4.76 -7.90
C MET A 1 -7.36 6.20 -8.34
N ARG A 2 -8.44 6.84 -7.88
CA ARG A 2 -8.81 8.21 -8.27
C ARG A 2 -8.75 9.20 -7.09
N ILE A 3 -8.84 8.69 -5.85
CA ILE A 3 -8.86 9.49 -4.61
C ILE A 3 -7.45 9.89 -4.17
N GLY A 4 -6.47 8.99 -4.19
CA GLY A 4 -5.08 9.34 -3.85
C GLY A 4 -4.48 10.44 -4.74
N SER A 5 -4.83 10.46 -6.03
CA SER A 5 -4.46 11.55 -6.94
C SER A 5 -5.18 12.86 -6.64
N MET A 6 -6.43 12.80 -6.17
CA MET A 6 -7.22 13.98 -5.81
C MET A 6 -6.68 14.65 -4.55
N VAL A 7 -6.32 13.87 -3.52
CA VAL A 7 -5.71 14.39 -2.27
C VAL A 7 -4.38 15.07 -2.58
N ARG A 8 -3.57 14.49 -3.48
CA ARG A 8 -2.29 15.08 -3.90
C ARG A 8 -2.48 16.40 -4.65
N GLN A 9 -3.42 16.45 -5.60
CA GLN A 9 -3.75 17.69 -6.31
C GLN A 9 -4.24 18.79 -5.36
N LEU A 10 -5.06 18.43 -4.37
CA LEU A 10 -5.51 19.37 -3.33
C LEU A 10 -4.38 19.81 -2.40
N LEU A 11 -3.36 18.99 -2.17
CA LEU A 11 -2.17 19.38 -1.40
C LEU A 11 -1.31 20.38 -2.19
N ASP A 12 -1.11 20.13 -3.48
CA ASP A 12 -0.33 21.02 -4.35
C ASP A 12 -1.01 22.40 -4.52
N GLU A 13 -2.34 22.44 -4.61
CA GLU A 13 -3.11 23.69 -4.71
C GLU A 13 -3.01 24.52 -3.41
N VAL A 14 -3.10 23.86 -2.25
CA VAL A 14 -2.99 24.52 -0.93
C VAL A 14 -1.59 25.07 -0.65
N ARG A 15 -0.54 24.46 -1.20
CA ARG A 15 0.83 24.96 -1.00
C ARG A 15 1.08 26.30 -1.69
N ASN A 16 0.35 26.62 -2.75
CA ASN A 16 0.64 27.75 -3.63
C ASN A 16 -0.23 28.99 -3.40
N THR A 17 -1.25 28.90 -2.53
CA THR A 17 -2.21 30.00 -2.31
C THR A 17 -2.51 30.19 -0.83
N GLU A 18 -2.63 31.44 -0.37
CA GLU A 18 -3.17 31.72 0.95
C GLU A 18 -4.66 31.37 0.97
N LEU A 19 -5.04 30.43 1.84
CA LEU A 19 -6.43 30.02 1.98
C LEU A 19 -7.19 31.00 2.87
N ASP A 20 -8.35 31.47 2.40
CA ASP A 20 -9.30 32.19 3.23
C ASP A 20 -10.05 31.23 4.19
N VAL A 21 -10.80 31.81 5.14
CA VAL A 21 -11.53 31.03 6.17
C VAL A 21 -12.49 30.02 5.52
N ALA A 22 -13.24 30.44 4.50
CA ALA A 22 -14.21 29.58 3.82
C ALA A 22 -13.54 28.40 3.09
N SER A 23 -12.39 28.63 2.45
CA SER A 23 -11.64 27.55 1.80
C SER A 23 -11.08 26.57 2.82
N ARG A 24 -10.61 27.05 3.98
CA ARG A 24 -10.10 26.18 5.05
C ARG A 24 -11.20 25.30 5.65
N GLU A 25 -12.38 25.86 5.91
CA GLU A 25 -13.54 25.10 6.39
C GLU A 25 -13.94 24.00 5.39
N ARG A 26 -14.04 24.36 4.10
CA ARG A 26 -14.35 23.39 3.05
C ARG A 26 -13.29 22.29 2.91
N LEU A 27 -12.02 22.64 3.08
CA LEU A 27 -10.92 21.67 3.02
C LEU A 27 -10.89 20.72 4.22
N ALA A 28 -11.25 21.20 5.41
CA ALA A 28 -11.42 20.36 6.58
C ALA A 28 -12.52 19.32 6.34
N GLU A 29 -13.68 19.76 5.84
CA GLU A 29 -14.79 18.85 5.51
C GLU A 29 -14.40 17.81 4.44
N ILE A 30 -13.68 18.24 3.40
CA ILE A 30 -13.17 17.32 2.36
C ILE A 30 -12.19 16.31 2.96
N TYR A 31 -11.32 16.74 3.89
CA TYR A 31 -10.39 15.85 4.57
C TYR A 31 -11.13 14.77 5.36
N ASP A 32 -12.09 15.16 6.20
CA ASP A 32 -12.86 14.21 7.02
C ASP A 32 -13.61 13.19 6.17
N ARG A 33 -14.29 13.67 5.11
CA ARG A 33 -14.96 12.77 4.15
C ARG A 33 -13.98 11.83 3.46
N SER A 34 -12.78 12.32 3.12
CA SER A 34 -11.75 11.49 2.49
C SER A 34 -11.28 10.37 3.41
N ILE A 35 -11.12 10.63 4.71
CA ILE A 35 -10.75 9.60 5.68
C ILE A 35 -11.81 8.49 5.73
N VAL A 36 -13.09 8.86 5.83
CA VAL A 36 -14.20 7.89 5.87
C VAL A 36 -14.25 7.04 4.60
N GLU A 37 -14.16 7.67 3.43
CA GLU A 37 -14.16 6.98 2.14
C GLU A 37 -12.95 6.04 1.98
N ILE A 38 -11.75 6.48 2.38
CA ILE A 38 -10.55 5.64 2.33
C ILE A 38 -10.69 4.46 3.29
N ALA A 39 -11.11 4.70 4.54
CA ALA A 39 -11.31 3.65 5.53
C ALA A 39 -12.32 2.59 5.06
N SER A 40 -13.37 3.00 4.35
CA SER A 40 -14.38 2.07 3.80
C SER A 40 -13.81 1.07 2.77
N ALA A 41 -12.69 1.41 2.13
CA ALA A 41 -12.03 0.57 1.13
C ALA A 41 -10.88 -0.27 1.71
N LEU A 42 -10.55 -0.10 2.99
CA LEU A 42 -9.46 -0.79 3.67
C LEU A 42 -9.96 -1.98 4.49
N SER A 43 -9.03 -2.88 4.85
CA SER A 43 -9.31 -3.90 5.86
C SER A 43 -9.56 -3.24 7.22
N PRO A 44 -10.26 -3.91 8.17
CA PRO A 44 -10.55 -3.36 9.48
C PRO A 44 -9.31 -2.85 10.22
N ASP A 45 -8.22 -3.63 10.21
CA ASP A 45 -6.96 -3.28 10.90
C ASP A 45 -6.33 -1.99 10.32
N LEU A 46 -6.32 -1.86 8.99
CA LEU A 46 -5.77 -0.66 8.32
C LEU A 46 -6.69 0.56 8.48
N ALA A 47 -8.00 0.33 8.54
CA ALA A 47 -8.96 1.38 8.83
C ALA A 47 -8.76 1.90 10.26
N GLU A 48 -8.57 1.03 11.25
CA GLU A 48 -8.28 1.42 12.64
C GLU A 48 -6.97 2.20 12.74
N GLU A 49 -5.91 1.74 12.08
CA GLU A 49 -4.64 2.45 12.01
C GLU A 49 -4.79 3.86 11.41
N LEU A 50 -5.55 3.98 10.31
CA LEU A 50 -5.84 5.26 9.68
C LEU A 50 -6.55 6.22 10.64
N HIS A 51 -7.57 5.76 11.37
CA HIS A 51 -8.30 6.58 12.34
C HIS A 51 -7.43 6.99 13.54
N MET A 52 -6.51 6.13 13.98
CA MET A 52 -5.57 6.46 15.05
C MET A 52 -4.56 7.54 14.64
N LEU A 53 -4.20 7.58 13.36
CA LEU A 53 -3.26 8.57 12.82
C LEU A 53 -3.96 9.88 12.43
N ALA A 54 -5.14 9.79 11.82
CA ALA A 54 -5.91 10.94 11.34
C ALA A 54 -6.78 11.51 12.46
N LEU A 55 -6.16 12.31 13.34
CA LEU A 55 -6.88 13.03 14.40
C LEU A 55 -7.86 14.04 13.79
N PRO A 56 -9.13 14.06 14.21
CA PRO A 56 -10.11 15.03 13.70
C PRO A 56 -9.74 16.45 14.13
N PHE A 57 -10.12 17.43 13.30
CA PHE A 57 -10.02 18.84 13.69
C PHE A 57 -10.99 19.16 14.84
N LYS A 58 -10.71 20.22 15.59
CA LYS A 58 -11.56 20.63 16.71
C LYS A 58 -12.93 21.11 16.22
N ASP A 59 -13.99 20.62 16.85
CA ASP A 59 -15.36 21.05 16.57
C ASP A 59 -15.54 22.56 16.81
N GLY A 60 -16.08 23.25 15.81
CA GLY A 60 -16.39 24.69 15.88
C GLY A 60 -15.20 25.63 15.69
N GLU A 61 -13.98 25.10 15.46
CA GLU A 61 -12.80 25.90 15.12
C GLU A 61 -12.39 25.61 13.66
N VAL A 62 -12.24 26.66 12.84
CA VAL A 62 -11.69 26.50 11.50
C VAL A 62 -10.18 26.27 11.62
N PRO A 63 -9.65 25.12 11.16
CA PRO A 63 -8.23 24.84 11.26
C PRO A 63 -7.41 25.86 10.46
N SER A 64 -6.21 26.12 10.95
CA SER A 64 -5.22 26.94 10.27
C SER A 64 -4.73 26.26 8.99
N ASP A 65 -4.18 27.06 8.08
CA ASP A 65 -3.55 26.53 6.86
C ASP A 65 -2.41 25.55 7.18
N GLY A 66 -1.64 25.83 8.25
CA GLY A 66 -0.59 24.93 8.74
C GLY A 66 -1.13 23.57 9.18
N GLU A 67 -2.21 23.55 9.96
CA GLU A 67 -2.86 22.30 10.41
C GLU A 67 -3.39 21.49 9.22
N LEU A 68 -4.06 22.13 8.27
CA LEU A 68 -4.56 21.48 7.06
C LEU A 68 -3.44 20.88 6.22
N ARG A 69 -2.29 21.57 6.09
CA ARG A 69 -1.12 21.08 5.36
C ARG A 69 -0.50 19.86 6.03
N ILE A 70 -0.34 19.89 7.35
CA ILE A 70 0.22 18.77 8.13
C ILE A 70 -0.70 17.55 8.03
N ALA A 71 -2.00 17.71 8.26
CA ALA A 71 -2.98 16.62 8.21
C ALA A 71 -3.01 15.95 6.82
N LYS A 72 -3.00 16.75 5.74
CA LYS A 72 -2.94 16.23 4.37
C LYS A 72 -1.62 15.52 4.08
N ALA A 73 -0.48 16.09 4.49
CA ALA A 73 0.83 15.48 4.26
C ALA A 73 0.95 14.13 4.99
N GLN A 74 0.42 14.02 6.20
CA GLN A 74 0.36 12.78 6.96
C GLN A 74 -0.47 11.72 6.23
N LEU A 75 -1.66 12.08 5.75
CA LEU A 75 -2.52 11.17 4.99
C LEU A 75 -1.83 10.68 3.71
N VAL A 76 -1.22 11.58 2.94
CA VAL A 76 -0.50 11.21 1.71
C VAL A 76 0.67 10.29 2.02
N GLY A 77 1.51 10.62 3.02
CA GLY A 77 2.66 9.79 3.38
C GLY A 77 2.27 8.40 3.87
N TRP A 78 1.19 8.30 4.64
CA TRP A 78 0.67 7.00 5.08
C TRP A 78 0.18 6.15 3.91
N LEU A 79 -0.58 6.76 2.98
CA LEU A 79 -1.03 6.07 1.76
C LEU A 79 0.12 5.61 0.88
N GLU A 80 1.17 6.43 0.72
CA GLU A 80 2.39 6.06 0.00
C GLU A 80 3.08 4.85 0.66
N GLY A 81 3.19 4.86 1.99
CA GLY A 81 3.71 3.73 2.77
C GLY A 81 2.91 2.45 2.56
N LEU A 82 1.58 2.53 2.57
CA LEU A 82 0.69 1.40 2.30
C LEU A 82 0.91 0.82 0.89
N PHE A 83 0.97 1.68 -0.14
CA PHE A 83 1.22 1.23 -1.51
C PHE A 83 2.60 0.57 -1.67
N HIS A 84 3.63 1.15 -1.06
CA HIS A 84 4.96 0.55 -1.06
C HIS A 84 5.00 -0.80 -0.33
N GLY A 85 4.30 -0.95 0.80
CA GLY A 85 4.17 -2.22 1.51
C GLY A 85 3.57 -3.32 0.63
N ILE A 86 2.46 -3.03 -0.05
CA ILE A 86 1.80 -3.96 -0.97
C ILE A 86 2.74 -4.36 -2.12
N GLN A 87 3.44 -3.39 -2.72
CA GLN A 87 4.41 -3.66 -3.78
C GLN A 87 5.58 -4.53 -3.31
N ALA A 88 6.11 -4.26 -2.12
CA ALA A 88 7.20 -5.03 -1.53
C ALA A 88 6.79 -6.49 -1.27
N THR A 89 5.58 -6.70 -0.71
CA THR A 89 5.05 -8.06 -0.50
C THR A 89 4.83 -8.80 -1.82
N LEU A 90 4.27 -8.14 -2.84
CA LEU A 90 4.10 -8.75 -4.17
C LEU A 90 5.44 -9.11 -4.82
N PHE A 91 6.44 -8.24 -4.71
CA PHE A 91 7.77 -8.52 -5.22
C PHE A 91 8.43 -9.71 -4.50
N ALA A 92 8.31 -9.77 -3.18
CA ALA A 92 8.80 -10.90 -2.38
C ALA A 92 8.11 -12.21 -2.77
N GLN A 93 6.79 -12.20 -2.98
CA GLN A 93 6.04 -13.37 -3.46
C GLN A 93 6.51 -13.82 -4.86
N GLN A 94 6.74 -12.87 -5.78
CA GLN A 94 7.25 -13.19 -7.11
C GLN A 94 8.66 -13.79 -7.07
N LEU A 95 9.55 -13.27 -6.21
CA LEU A 95 10.89 -13.84 -6.01
C LEU A 95 10.84 -15.25 -5.42
N ALA A 96 10.03 -15.45 -4.38
CA ALA A 96 9.85 -16.78 -3.78
C ALA A 96 9.28 -17.79 -4.79
N ALA A 97 8.30 -17.38 -5.60
CA ALA A 97 7.74 -18.22 -6.66
C ALA A 97 8.79 -18.60 -7.71
N ARG A 98 9.67 -17.66 -8.11
CA ARG A 98 10.78 -17.95 -9.03
C ARG A 98 11.76 -18.97 -8.44
N GLN A 99 12.14 -18.81 -7.18
CA GLN A 99 13.02 -19.75 -6.49
C GLN A 99 12.42 -21.16 -6.37
N GLN A 100 11.10 -21.26 -6.14
CA GLN A 100 10.41 -22.55 -6.12
C GLN A 100 10.45 -23.23 -7.51
N ILE A 101 10.26 -22.47 -8.60
CA ILE A 101 10.36 -23.00 -9.97
C ILE A 101 11.79 -23.44 -10.26
N GLU A 102 12.80 -22.67 -9.86
CA GLU A 102 14.21 -23.04 -10.02
C GLU A 102 14.58 -24.29 -9.22
N GLN A 103 14.09 -24.42 -7.98
CA GLN A 103 14.25 -25.65 -7.20
C GLN A 103 13.59 -26.85 -7.88
N MET A 104 12.37 -26.69 -8.40
CA MET A 104 11.68 -27.75 -9.15
C MET A 104 12.44 -28.15 -10.43
N ARG A 105 13.06 -27.19 -11.13
CA ARG A 105 13.94 -27.46 -12.28
C ARG A 105 15.25 -28.14 -11.88
N GLN A 106 15.72 -27.90 -10.65
CA GLN A 106 16.92 -28.52 -10.10
C GLN A 106 16.67 -29.91 -9.52
N ILE A 107 15.41 -30.33 -9.31
CA ILE A 107 15.09 -31.74 -9.05
C ILE A 107 15.36 -32.47 -10.37
N PRO A 108 16.51 -33.17 -10.49
CA PRO A 108 16.81 -33.89 -11.71
C PRO A 108 15.78 -35.01 -11.83
N GLY A 109 15.26 -35.22 -13.04
CA GLY A 109 14.58 -36.46 -13.38
C GLY A 109 15.39 -37.62 -12.80
N GLN A 110 14.72 -38.43 -11.99
CA GLN A 110 15.24 -39.64 -11.37
C GLN A 110 16.21 -40.33 -12.33
N PRO A 111 17.48 -40.58 -11.95
CA PRO A 111 18.38 -41.31 -12.81
C PRO A 111 17.72 -42.66 -13.07
N ASP A 112 17.48 -42.92 -14.35
CA ASP A 112 17.15 -44.21 -14.88
C ASP A 112 18.06 -45.22 -14.19
N ARG A 113 17.50 -46.01 -13.27
CA ARG A 113 18.15 -47.21 -12.73
C ARG A 113 18.14 -48.27 -13.83
N GLY A 114 18.77 -47.95 -14.97
CA GLY A 114 19.26 -48.90 -15.93
C GLY A 114 20.49 -49.57 -15.31
N GLY A 115 20.25 -50.51 -14.40
CA GLY A 115 21.30 -51.30 -13.80
C GLY A 115 22.11 -52.01 -14.90
N PRO A 116 23.45 -51.98 -14.84
CA PRO A 116 24.26 -52.83 -15.70
C PRO A 116 24.03 -54.26 -15.24
N GLN A 117 23.42 -55.09 -16.08
CA GLN A 117 23.33 -56.53 -15.87
C GLN A 117 24.54 -57.17 -16.56
N PRO A 118 25.56 -57.65 -15.82
CA PRO A 118 26.68 -58.36 -16.42
C PRO A 118 26.42 -59.87 -16.37
N GLY A 119 26.47 -60.51 -17.55
CA GLY A 119 26.93 -61.89 -17.73
C GLY A 119 26.14 -63.02 -17.07
N GLY A 120 25.48 -63.83 -17.90
CA GLY A 120 24.89 -65.10 -17.48
C GLY A 120 24.55 -66.01 -18.65
N THR A 121 25.54 -66.38 -19.46
CA THR A 121 25.41 -67.46 -20.46
C THR A 121 25.47 -68.81 -19.74
N TYR A 122 24.33 -69.50 -19.66
CA TYR A 122 24.29 -70.93 -19.35
C TYR A 122 23.49 -71.66 -20.43
N LEU A 123 24.16 -72.70 -20.96
CA LEU A 123 23.69 -73.83 -21.78
C LEU A 123 23.46 -73.55 -23.28
#